data_AF-A0A952T0S9-F1
#
_entry.id   AF-A0A952T0S9-F1
#
_cell.length_a   1.000
_cell.length_b   1.000
_cell.length_c   1.000
_cell.angle_alpha   90.00
_cell.angle_beta   90.00
_cell.angle_gamma   90.00
#
_symmetry.space_group_name_H-M   'P 1'
#
loop_
_entity.id
_entity.type
_entity.pdbx_description
1 polymer ?
#
loop_
_entity_poly.entity_id
_entity_poly.type
_entity_poly.pdbx_seq_one_letter_code
_entity_poly.pdbx_strand_id
1 'polypeptide(L)' 'MSKPLVEGIDFYNENGYVVFTEKYHLDKGYCCGNGCRHCPYEYESVPEPKRSQLLKIKKANKSFIHKSSSFK' A
#
# COMPACT_ATOMS: atom_id res chain seq x y z
N MET A 1 -5.03 11.57 21.46
CA MET A 1 -3.61 11.98 21.42
C MET A 1 -3.07 11.60 20.05
N SER A 2 -2.67 12.57 19.24
CA SER A 2 -2.11 12.31 17.91
C SER A 2 -0.68 11.81 18.09
N LYS A 3 -0.41 10.55 17.74
CA LYS A 3 0.97 10.05 17.73
C LYS A 3 1.76 10.83 16.67
N PRO A 4 2.99 11.27 16.96
CA PRO A 4 3.86 11.85 15.93
C PRO A 4 4.22 10.76 14.91
N LEU A 5 4.27 11.13 13.64
CA LEU A 5 4.71 10.24 12.57
C LEU A 5 6.23 10.02 12.68
N VAL A 6 6.66 8.77 12.60
CA VAL A 6 8.08 8.40 12.67
C VAL A 6 8.60 8.01 11.29
N GLU A 7 9.62 8.71 10.81
CA GLU A 7 10.31 8.38 9.55
C GLU A 7 10.98 6.99 9.64
N GLY A 8 10.87 6.20 8.58
CA GLY A 8 11.32 4.81 8.51
C GLY A 8 10.33 3.79 9.07
N ILE A 9 9.30 4.23 9.81
CA ILE A 9 8.26 3.37 10.38
C ILE A 9 6.92 3.64 9.74
N ASP A 10 6.44 4.88 9.80
CA ASP A 10 5.12 5.28 9.30
C ASP A 10 5.19 5.79 7.85
N PHE A 11 6.30 6.43 7.51
CA PHE A 11 6.57 6.90 6.17
C PHE A 11 8.07 6.91 5.89
N TYR A 12 8.44 6.95 4.62
CA TYR A 12 9.81 7.18 4.19
C TYR A 12 9.82 8.11 2.97
N ASN A 13 10.93 8.80 2.75
CA ASN A 13 11.10 9.66 1.59
C ASN A 13 11.72 8.87 0.44
N GLU A 14 11.01 8.80 -0.69
CA GLU A 14 11.46 8.16 -1.92
C GLU A 14 11.45 9.21 -3.04
N ASN A 15 12.63 9.59 -3.53
CA ASN A 15 12.79 10.55 -4.63
C ASN A 15 12.08 11.91 -4.39
N GLY A 16 12.08 12.39 -3.14
CA GLY A 16 11.39 13.64 -2.76
C GLY A 16 9.89 13.49 -2.52
N TYR A 17 9.34 12.27 -2.59
CA TYR A 17 7.96 11.96 -2.25
C TYR A 17 7.87 11.24 -0.91
N VAL A 18 6.91 11.65 -0.08
CA VAL A 18 6.56 10.96 1.16
C VAL A 18 5.73 9.72 0.82
N VAL A 19 6.29 8.54 1.09
CA VAL A 19 5.63 7.25 0.89
C VAL A 19 5.24 6.68 2.25
N PHE A 20 3.93 6.58 2.48
CA PHE A 20 3.40 5.93 3.68
C PHE A 20 3.55 4.42 3.62
N THR A 21 3.88 3.83 4.77
CA THR A 21 4.01 2.38 4.93
C THR A 21 2.66 1.73 5.22
N GLU A 22 2.60 0.41 5.10
CA GLU A 22 1.42 -0.37 5.50
C GLU A 22 1.10 -0.17 6.99
N LYS A 23 2.14 -0.09 7.85
CA LYS A 23 1.98 0.11 9.30
C LYS A 23 1.24 1.40 9.63
N TYR A 24 1.57 2.50 8.96
CA TYR A 24 0.83 3.75 9.15
C TYR A 24 -0.65 3.62 8.80
N HIS A 25 -0.96 2.91 7.71
CA HIS A 25 -2.35 2.67 7.33
C HIS A 25 -3.07 1.74 8.32
N LEU A 26 -2.37 0.79 8.94
CA LEU A 26 -2.91 -0.05 10.01
C LEU A 26 -3.17 0.75 11.30
N ASP A 27 -2.23 1.58 11.74
CA ASP A 27 -2.44 2.44 12.93
C ASP A 27 -3.56 3.46 12.70
N LYS A 28 -3.69 3.97 11.46
CA LYS A 28 -4.83 4.81 11.05
C LYS A 28 -6.18 4.11 11.14
N GLY A 29 -6.21 2.78 11.01
CA GLY A 29 -7.41 1.96 11.23
C GLY A 29 -8.51 2.02 10.15
N TYR A 30 -8.30 2.75 9.04
CA TYR A 30 -9.27 2.78 7.94
C TYR A 30 -8.63 3.05 6.56
N CYS A 31 -9.32 2.59 5.51
CA CYS A 31 -8.94 2.87 4.13
C CYS A 31 -9.31 4.30 3.72
N CYS A 32 -8.32 5.08 3.31
CA CYS A 32 -8.51 6.50 2.94
C CYS A 32 -9.05 6.75 1.53
N GLY A 33 -9.24 5.71 0.71
CA GLY A 33 -9.81 5.86 -0.64
C GLY A 33 -8.88 6.44 -1.72
N ASN A 34 -7.61 6.70 -1.41
CA ASN A 34 -6.65 7.31 -2.34
C ASN A 34 -5.91 6.31 -3.26
N GLY A 35 -6.10 5.00 -3.08
CA GLY A 35 -5.42 4.00 -3.89
C GLY A 35 -3.91 3.85 -3.61
N CYS A 36 -3.51 3.94 -2.33
CA CYS A 36 -2.10 3.87 -1.91
C CYS A 36 -1.41 2.54 -2.28
N ARG A 37 -0.11 2.59 -2.65
CA ARG A 37 0.65 1.39 -3.07
C ARG A 37 0.68 0.30 -2.00
N HIS A 38 0.88 0.67 -0.73
CA HIS A 38 0.94 -0.24 0.42
C HIS A 38 -0.39 -0.35 1.18
N CYS A 39 -1.53 -0.26 0.48
CA CYS A 39 -2.83 -0.34 1.13
C CYS A 39 -3.10 -1.77 1.68
N PRO A 40 -3.29 -1.92 3.01
CA PRO A 40 -3.64 -3.22 3.61
C PRO A 40 -5.11 -3.59 3.40
N TYR A 41 -5.97 -2.61 3.15
CA TYR A 41 -7.44 -2.75 3.10
C TYR A 41 -8.02 -3.06 1.71
N GLU A 42 -7.22 -3.62 0.81
CA GLU A 42 -7.67 -3.99 -0.56
C GLU A 42 -8.50 -2.92 -1.30
N TYR A 43 -8.16 -1.65 -1.07
CA TYR A 43 -8.81 -0.50 -1.71
C TYR A 43 -10.33 -0.41 -1.46
N GLU A 44 -10.82 -0.86 -0.30
CA GLU A 44 -12.27 -0.89 0.01
C GLU A 44 -12.99 0.46 -0.20
N SER A 45 -12.37 1.57 0.23
CA SER A 45 -12.94 2.93 0.13
C SER A 45 -12.64 3.62 -1.20
N VAL A 46 -11.97 2.94 -2.15
CA VAL A 46 -11.69 3.52 -3.47
C VAL A 46 -12.92 3.31 -4.35
N PRO A 47 -13.46 4.36 -5.01
CA PRO A 47 -14.61 4.21 -5.89
C PRO A 47 -14.27 3.38 -7.14
N GLU A 48 -15.28 2.68 -7.67
CA GLU A 48 -15.22 2.04 -8.99
C GLU A 48 -15.16 3.12 -10.09
N PRO A 49 -14.48 2.87 -11.22
CA PRO A 49 -13.79 1.63 -11.62
C PRO A 49 -12.34 1.53 -11.10
N LYS A 50 -11.87 2.53 -10.34
CA LYS A 50 -10.45 2.64 -9.95
C LYS A 50 -10.03 1.50 -9.03
N ARG A 51 -10.89 1.09 -8.09
CA ARG A 51 -10.66 -0.07 -7.21
C ARG A 51 -10.35 -1.34 -8.01
N SER A 52 -11.22 -1.72 -8.94
CA SER A 52 -11.03 -2.89 -9.79
C SER A 52 -9.71 -2.86 -10.57
N GLN A 53 -9.31 -1.69 -11.07
CA GLN A 53 -8.02 -1.53 -11.76
C GLN A 53 -6.83 -1.75 -10.82
N LEU A 54 -6.85 -1.15 -9.63
CA LEU A 54 -5.79 -1.29 -8.64
C LEU A 54 -5.62 -2.73 -8.16
N LEU A 55 -6.72 -3.46 -7.95
CA LEU A 55 -6.69 -4.88 -7.56
C LEU A 55 -6.04 -5.76 -8.65
N LYS A 56 -6.35 -5.51 -9.93
CA LYS A 56 -5.72 -6.20 -11.05
C LYS A 56 -4.20 -5.95 -11.09
N ILE A 57 -3.78 -4.69 -10.91
CA ILE A 57 -2.37 -4.31 -10.85
C ILE A 57 -1.67 -4.99 -9.67
N LYS A 58 -2.26 -4.97 -8.46
CA LYS A 58 -1.69 -5.61 -7.26
C LYS A 58 -1.49 -7.11 -7.46
N LYS A 59 -2.46 -7.81 -8.08
CA LYS A 59 -2.35 -9.24 -8.42
C LYS A 59 -1.25 -9.52 -9.45
N ALA A 60 -1.16 -8.70 -10.50
CA ALA A 60 -0.13 -8.85 -11.53
C ALA A 60 1.30 -8.72 -10.95
N ASN A 61 1.53 -7.72 -10.08
CA ASN A 61 2.82 -7.54 -9.41
C ASN A 61 3.15 -8.70 -8.45
N LYS A 62 2.16 -9.25 -7.75
CA LYS A 62 2.36 -10.40 -6.85
C LYS A 62 2.73 -11.69 -7.60
N SER A 63 2.23 -11.86 -8.83
CA SER A 63 2.54 -13.01 -9.69
C SER A 63 4.00 -13.04 -10.17
N PHE A 64 4.70 -11.91 -10.19
CA PHE A 64 6.12 -11.85 -10.55
C PHE A 64 7.02 -12.33 -9.41
N ILE A 65 6.66 -12.02 -8.15
CA ILE A 65 7.45 -12.39 -6.97
C ILE A 65 7.46 -13.91 -6.74
N HIS A 66 6.34 -14.61 -6.99
CA HIS A 66 6.25 -16.06 -6.76
C HIS A 66 6.90 -16.92 -7.86
N LYS A 67 7.28 -16.33 -9.00
CA LYS A 67 8.00 -17.05 -10.06
C LYS A 67 9.51 -17.12 -9.84
N SER A 68 10.07 -16.31 -8.93
CA SER A 68 11.51 -16.23 -8.67
C SER A 68 12.03 -17.31 -7.70
N SER A 69 11.16 -18.01 -6.97
CA SER A 69 11.56 -18.99 -5.95
C SER A 69 11.72 -20.43 -6.47
N SER A 70 11.66 -20.66 -7.79
CA SER A 70 11.82 -22.01 -8.36
C SER A 70 13.16 -22.25 -9.07
N PHE A 71 14.18 -21.43 -8.78
CA PHE A 71 15.57 -21.75 -9.10
C PHE A 71 16.33 -22.08 -7.80
N LYS A 72 16.07 -23.28 -7.29
CA LYS A 72 17.03 -24.03 -6.49
C LYS A 72 16.87 -25.50 -6.77
#